data_AF-A0A409V6G3-F1
#
_entry.id   AF-A0A409V6G3-F1
#
_cell.length_a   1.000
_cell.length_b   1.000
_cell.length_c   1.000
_cell.angle_alpha   90.00
_cell.angle_beta   90.00
_cell.angle_gamma   90.00
#
_symmetry.space_group_name_H-M   'P 1'
#
loop_
_entity.id
_entity.type
_entity.pdbx_description
1 polymer ?
#
loop_
_entity_poly.entity_id
_entity_poly.type
_entity_poly.pdbx_seq_one_letter_code
_entity_poly.pdbx_strand_id
1 'polypeptide(L)'
;MTRMILSAILVLCCISMIASNSCDISKEKSMISSMLQSIEKKMKECSSNENCPPGWKKYKNHCYFFSPDGKNWQDAVKQCKHMGGYLVKITDSAENSWVVDMLTIIISTEM
;
A
#
# COMPACT_ATOMS: atom_id res chain seq x y z
N MET A 1 -57.99 -25.32 -23.52
CA MET A 1 -57.07 -24.19 -23.85
C MET A 1 -56.59 -23.44 -22.60
N THR A 2 -57.47 -23.01 -21.70
CA THR A 2 -57.13 -22.25 -20.48
C THR A 2 -56.13 -22.95 -19.54
N ARG A 3 -56.19 -24.28 -19.37
CA ARG A 3 -55.23 -25.04 -18.55
C ARG A 3 -53.80 -25.06 -19.10
N MET A 4 -53.63 -25.06 -20.43
CA MET A 4 -52.30 -25.01 -21.07
C MET A 4 -51.68 -23.61 -20.97
N ILE A 5 -52.52 -22.57 -21.01
CA ILE A 5 -52.10 -21.18 -20.81
C ILE A 5 -51.69 -20.97 -19.34
N LEU A 6 -52.45 -21.52 -18.38
CA LEU A 6 -52.11 -21.43 -16.95
C LEU A 6 -50.77 -22.12 -16.63
N SER A 7 -50.52 -23.31 -17.20
CA SER A 7 -49.23 -23.99 -17.03
C SER A 7 -48.08 -23.23 -17.70
N ALA A 8 -48.31 -22.63 -18.87
CA ALA A 8 -47.30 -21.82 -19.55
C ALA A 8 -46.97 -20.53 -18.76
N ILE A 9 -47.96 -19.87 -18.17
CA ILE A 9 -47.77 -18.69 -17.31
C ILE A 9 -46.99 -19.04 -16.04
N LEU A 10 -47.32 -20.16 -15.38
CA LEU A 10 -46.59 -20.62 -14.19
C LEU A 10 -45.13 -20.97 -14.52
N VAL A 11 -44.88 -21.63 -15.65
CA VAL A 11 -43.51 -21.97 -16.11
C VAL A 11 -42.71 -20.71 -16.47
N LEU A 12 -43.31 -19.73 -17.15
CA LEU A 12 -42.68 -18.44 -17.43
C LEU A 12 -42.36 -17.66 -16.15
N CYS A 13 -43.25 -17.70 -15.16
CA CYS A 13 -43.04 -17.09 -13.84
C CYS A 13 -41.88 -17.77 -13.08
N CYS A 14 -41.78 -19.11 -13.16
CA CYS A 14 -40.65 -19.86 -12.60
C CYS A 14 -39.32 -19.54 -13.31
N ILE A 15 -39.32 -19.31 -14.63
CA ILE A 15 -38.11 -18.89 -15.37
C ILE A 15 -37.65 -17.51 -14.92
N SER A 16 -38.55 -16.56 -14.63
CA SER A 16 -38.16 -15.27 -14.03
C SER A 16 -37.65 -15.40 -12.59
N MET A 17 -38.11 -16.41 -11.84
CA MET A 17 -37.59 -16.71 -10.50
C MET A 17 -36.20 -17.36 -10.55
N ILE A 18 -35.90 -18.17 -11.58
CA ILE A 18 -34.56 -18.78 -11.77
C ILE A 18 -33.56 -17.78 -12.38
N ALA A 19 -34.03 -16.86 -13.24
CA ALA A 19 -33.23 -15.73 -13.72
C ALA A 19 -32.93 -14.68 -12.64
N SER A 20 -33.57 -14.80 -11.47
CA SER A 20 -33.14 -14.11 -10.25
C SER A 20 -31.92 -14.79 -9.58
N ASN A 21 -31.10 -15.50 -10.37
CA ASN A 21 -29.65 -15.54 -10.13
C ASN A 21 -28.97 -14.18 -10.43
N SER A 22 -29.73 -13.12 -10.65
CA SER A 22 -29.32 -11.76 -10.30
C SER A 22 -29.69 -11.42 -8.84
N CYS A 23 -29.30 -12.26 -7.88
CA CYS A 23 -29.01 -11.72 -6.56
C CYS A 23 -27.75 -10.87 -6.74
N ASP A 24 -27.96 -9.58 -6.95
CA ASP A 24 -27.00 -8.49 -6.87
C ASP A 24 -25.71 -8.90 -6.13
N ILE A 25 -24.67 -9.31 -6.87
CA ILE A 25 -23.30 -9.44 -6.32
C ILE A 25 -22.86 -8.08 -5.73
N SER A 26 -23.58 -6.99 -6.02
CA SER A 26 -23.41 -5.66 -5.46
C SER A 26 -23.72 -5.52 -3.96
N LYS A 27 -24.51 -6.40 -3.32
CA LYS A 27 -24.86 -6.22 -1.88
C LYS A 27 -23.93 -6.94 -0.90
N GLU A 28 -23.37 -8.09 -1.24
CA GLU A 28 -22.33 -8.71 -0.41
C GLU A 28 -20.96 -8.05 -0.63
N LYS A 29 -20.75 -7.50 -1.84
CA LYS A 29 -19.61 -6.65 -2.15
C LYS A 29 -19.70 -5.28 -1.48
N SER A 30 -20.84 -4.86 -0.91
CA SER A 30 -20.97 -3.53 -0.29
C SER A 30 -20.24 -3.43 1.06
N MET A 31 -20.33 -4.48 1.88
CA MET A 31 -19.65 -4.52 3.18
C MET A 31 -18.15 -4.77 2.98
N ILE A 32 -17.80 -5.70 2.09
CA ILE A 32 -16.40 -5.96 1.75
C ILE A 32 -15.77 -4.77 1.03
N SER A 33 -16.46 -4.10 0.10
CA SER A 33 -15.93 -2.91 -0.60
C SER A 33 -15.74 -1.73 0.34
N SER A 34 -16.62 -1.51 1.32
CA SER A 34 -16.44 -0.41 2.29
C SER A 34 -15.31 -0.72 3.29
N MET A 35 -15.16 -1.99 3.69
CA MET A 35 -14.02 -2.45 4.50
C MET A 35 -12.70 -2.40 3.72
N LEU A 36 -12.66 -2.85 2.47
CA LEU A 36 -11.50 -2.77 1.59
C LEU A 36 -11.13 -1.32 1.28
N GLN A 37 -12.09 -0.44 1.00
CA GLN A 37 -11.85 1.00 0.81
C GLN A 37 -11.26 1.64 2.08
N SER A 38 -11.70 1.22 3.26
CA SER A 38 -11.14 1.72 4.53
C SER A 38 -9.73 1.20 4.78
N ILE A 39 -9.44 -0.05 4.39
CA ILE A 39 -8.10 -0.65 4.43
C ILE A 39 -7.17 0.08 3.45
N GLU A 40 -7.60 0.28 2.20
CA GLU A 40 -6.86 1.02 1.17
C GLU A 40 -6.61 2.47 1.58
N LYS A 41 -7.62 3.14 2.15
CA LYS A 41 -7.49 4.51 2.67
C LYS A 41 -6.51 4.58 3.83
N LYS A 42 -6.56 3.65 4.78
CA LYS A 42 -5.59 3.58 5.90
C LYS A 42 -4.17 3.25 5.42
N MET A 43 -4.02 2.39 4.41
CA MET A 43 -2.74 2.12 3.77
C MET A 43 -2.19 3.36 3.04
N LYS A 44 -3.08 4.17 2.46
CA LYS A 44 -2.73 5.46 1.86
C LYS A 44 -2.41 6.52 2.92
N GLU A 45 -3.07 6.52 4.08
CA GLU A 45 -2.79 7.43 5.22
C GLU A 45 -1.47 7.09 5.92
N CYS A 46 -1.04 5.83 5.96
CA CYS A 46 0.35 5.46 6.33
C CYS A 46 1.39 5.86 5.26
N SER A 47 0.94 6.29 4.07
CA SER A 47 1.75 6.73 2.94
C SER A 47 1.51 8.20 2.54
N SER A 48 0.68 8.94 3.29
CA SER A 48 0.18 10.25 2.84
C SER A 48 1.08 11.43 3.18
N ASN A 49 2.28 11.17 3.70
CA ASN A 49 3.40 12.07 3.49
C ASN A 49 4.22 11.49 2.34
N GLU A 50 3.88 11.83 1.10
CA GLU A 50 4.74 11.50 -0.04
C GLU A 50 6.15 12.12 0.10
N ASN A 51 6.34 13.00 1.08
CA ASN A 51 7.60 13.65 1.40
C ASN A 51 8.19 13.10 2.70
N CYS A 52 9.47 12.76 2.66
CA CYS A 52 10.24 12.45 3.86
C CYS A 52 10.38 13.69 4.75
N PRO A 53 10.67 13.53 6.06
CA PRO A 53 10.95 14.66 6.94
C PRO A 53 12.10 15.52 6.40
N PRO A 54 12.18 16.82 6.75
CA PRO A 54 13.27 17.69 6.31
C PRO A 54 14.64 17.08 6.61
N GLY A 55 15.54 17.13 5.62
CA GLY A 55 16.89 16.55 5.71
C GLY A 55 16.98 15.06 5.37
N TRP A 56 15.85 14.36 5.19
CA TRP A 56 15.81 12.97 4.75
C TRP A 56 15.67 12.86 3.23
N LYS A 57 16.15 11.76 2.68
CA LYS A 57 16.15 11.48 1.24
C LYS A 57 15.21 10.32 0.96
N LYS A 58 14.29 10.51 0.01
CA LYS A 58 13.33 9.47 -0.38
C LYS A 58 13.95 8.54 -1.42
N TYR A 59 13.83 7.24 -1.21
CA TYR A 59 14.07 6.23 -2.23
C TYR A 59 13.00 5.14 -2.10
N LYS A 60 12.25 4.92 -3.20
CA LYS A 60 11.05 4.07 -3.22
C LYS A 60 10.09 4.45 -2.07
N ASN A 61 9.77 3.49 -1.21
CA ASN A 61 8.82 3.65 -0.09
C ASN A 61 9.53 3.91 1.24
N HIS A 62 10.82 4.27 1.22
CA HIS A 62 11.63 4.49 2.41
C HIS A 62 12.25 5.90 2.43
N CYS A 63 12.52 6.38 3.64
CA CYS A 63 13.22 7.62 3.90
C CYS A 63 14.56 7.30 4.55
N TYR A 64 15.64 7.89 4.02
CA TYR A 64 17.01 7.65 4.44
C TYR A 64 17.61 8.93 5.01
N PHE A 65 18.24 8.81 6.17
CA PHE A 65 19.00 9.90 6.78
C PHE A 65 20.49 9.59 6.64
N PHE A 66 21.24 10.54 6.09
CA PHE A 66 22.68 10.44 5.95
C PHE A 66 23.32 11.32 7.01
N SER A 67 23.87 10.70 8.05
CA SER A 67 24.55 11.42 9.12
C SER A 67 25.87 12.00 8.59
N PRO A 68 26.12 13.31 8.76
CA PRO A 68 27.43 13.90 8.43
C PRO A 68 28.52 13.41 9.39
N ASP A 69 28.15 13.08 10.63
CA ASP A 69 29.10 12.54 11.61
C ASP A 69 29.32 11.05 11.38
N GLY A 70 30.58 10.63 11.30
CA GLY A 70 30.97 9.24 11.48
C GLY A 70 30.77 8.79 12.93
N LYS A 71 30.12 7.65 13.15
CA LYS A 71 29.97 7.02 14.46
C LYS A 71 30.38 5.54 14.38
N ASN A 72 30.78 4.96 15.52
CA ASN A 72 30.94 3.52 15.58
C ASN A 72 29.57 2.84 15.37
N TRP A 73 29.60 1.56 14.98
CA TRP A 73 28.40 0.83 14.61
C TRP A 73 27.33 0.80 15.73
N GLN A 74 27.74 0.59 16.98
CA GLN A 74 26.81 0.49 18.10
C GLN A 74 26.07 1.81 18.36
N ASP A 75 26.78 2.92 18.30
CA ASP A 75 26.20 4.24 18.51
C ASP A 75 25.35 4.69 17.31
N ALA A 76 25.74 4.33 16.08
CA ALA A 76 24.91 4.53 14.90
C ALA A 76 23.56 3.79 15.02
N VAL A 77 23.57 2.52 15.45
CA VAL A 77 22.33 1.75 15.68
C VAL A 77 21.44 2.40 16.74
N LYS A 78 22.02 2.84 17.87
CA LYS A 78 21.26 3.54 18.93
C LYS A 78 20.64 4.84 18.41
N GLN A 79 21.41 5.62 17.65
CA GLN A 79 20.94 6.88 17.09
C GLN A 79 19.79 6.68 16.11
N CYS A 80 19.92 5.75 15.15
CA CYS A 80 18.84 5.46 14.20
C CYS A 80 17.56 5.02 14.93
N LYS A 81 17.68 4.21 15.99
CA LYS A 81 16.53 3.82 16.83
C LYS A 81 15.91 5.01 17.55
N HIS A 82 16.73 5.91 18.08
CA HIS A 82 16.25 7.13 18.75
C HIS A 82 15.49 8.06 17.78
N MET A 83 15.89 8.09 16.51
CA MET A 83 15.23 8.84 15.43
C MET A 83 13.96 8.15 14.89
N GLY A 84 13.53 7.04 15.48
CA GLY A 84 12.34 6.29 15.05
C GLY A 84 12.57 5.38 13.83
N GLY A 85 13.82 5.11 13.47
CA GLY A 85 14.20 4.25 12.36
C GLY A 85 15.14 3.11 12.77
N TYR A 86 15.90 2.61 11.79
CA TYR A 86 16.91 1.58 11.98
C TYR A 86 18.12 1.88 11.08
N LEU A 87 19.28 1.34 11.45
CA LEU A 87 20.47 1.46 10.61
C LEU A 87 20.20 0.80 9.25
N VAL A 88 20.54 1.48 8.16
CA VAL A 88 20.18 1.05 6.80
C VAL A 88 20.55 -0.42 6.55
N LYS A 89 19.57 -1.17 6.06
CA LYS A 89 19.74 -2.54 5.58
C LYS A 89 19.49 -2.54 4.08
N ILE A 90 20.57 -2.65 3.31
CA ILE A 90 20.51 -2.68 1.86
C ILE A 90 20.01 -4.06 1.42
N THR A 91 18.99 -4.09 0.56
CA THR A 91 18.28 -5.31 0.14
C THR A 91 18.45 -5.63 -1.33
N ASP A 92 18.81 -4.65 -2.15
CA ASP A 92 19.01 -4.84 -3.59
C ASP A 92 20.16 -3.98 -4.14
N SER A 93 20.64 -4.30 -5.35
CA SER A 93 21.77 -3.62 -5.96
C SER A 93 21.45 -2.18 -6.37
N ALA A 94 20.21 -1.87 -6.73
CA ALA A 94 19.80 -0.52 -7.11
C ALA A 94 19.74 0.41 -5.89
N GLU A 95 19.31 -0.10 -4.74
CA GLU A 95 19.36 0.58 -3.45
C GLU A 95 20.82 0.85 -3.07
N ASN A 96 21.71 -0.15 -3.21
CA ASN A 96 23.13 0.03 -2.95
C ASN A 96 23.75 1.15 -3.78
N SER A 97 23.54 1.12 -5.11
CA SER A 97 24.06 2.15 -6.01
C SER A 97 23.55 3.54 -5.63
N TRP A 98 22.25 3.68 -5.36
CA TRP A 98 21.68 4.95 -4.95
C TRP A 98 22.26 5.47 -3.62
N VAL A 99 22.44 4.60 -2.62
CA VAL A 99 23.06 4.97 -1.34
C VAL A 99 24.49 5.46 -1.53
N VAL A 100 25.27 4.77 -2.38
CA VAL A 100 26.66 5.15 -2.69
C VAL A 100 26.73 6.50 -3.41
N ASP A 101 25.85 6.74 -4.38
CA ASP A 101 25.78 8.01 -5.10
C ASP A 101 25.46 9.17 -4.13
N MET A 102 24.48 8.96 -3.24
CA MET A 102 24.10 9.96 -2.24
C MET A 102 25.23 10.25 -1.25
N LEU A 103 25.95 9.23 -0.78
CA LEU A 103 27.12 9.41 0.07
C LEU A 103 28.22 10.20 -0.64
N THR A 104 28.48 9.88 -1.91
CA THR A 104 29.48 10.59 -2.72
C THR A 104 29.14 12.07 -2.84
N ILE A 105 27.87 12.38 -3.11
CA ILE A 105 27.37 13.77 -3.19
C ILE A 105 27.57 14.47 -1.85
N ILE A 106 27.15 13.88 -0.73
CA ILE A 106 27.20 14.51 0.59
C ILE A 106 28.63 14.76 1.05
N ILE A 107 29.54 13.79 0.84
CA ILE A 107 30.96 13.94 1.17
C ILE A 107 31.63 14.98 0.27
N SER A 108 31.21 15.11 -0.99
CA SER A 108 31.75 16.12 -1.91
C SER A 108 31.29 17.55 -1.63
N THR A 109 30.14 17.75 -0.95
CA THR A 109 29.63 19.08 -0.59
C THR A 109 30.24 19.67 0.69
N GLU A 110 31.05 18.89 1.41
CA GLU A 110 31.78 19.33 2.61
C GLU A 110 33.26 19.64 2.34
N MET A 111 33.68 19.65 1.06
CA MET A 111 35.06 19.91 0.64
C MET A 111 35.19 21.16 -0.23
#